data_AF-A0A8X8AMV6-F1
#
_entry.id   AF-A0A8X8AMV6-F1
#
_cell.length_a   1.000
_cell.length_b   1.000
_cell.length_c   1.000
_cell.angle_alpha   90.00
_cell.angle_beta   90.00
_cell.angle_gamma   90.00
#
_symmetry.space_group_name_H-M   'P 1'
#
loop_
_entity.id
_entity.type
_entity.pdbx_description
1 polymer ?
#
loop_
_entity_poly.entity_id
_entity_poly.type
_entity_poly.pdbx_seq_one_letter_code
_entity_poly.pdbx_strand_id
1 'polypeptide(L)'
;MSTGGPKDGELQVVAAPEKTKPALPPLPLAARTGSTALVEYTAPVLKEEEEDLEVKLRRILENVPVRVSNTSGSSAGSGSGDFHQYRQMRRREQDRLARMDADYQRRKELAEFTMRREERMKAAEEQTEKKRLKRQRKKQRKKEKKMKPNAGGEECRREDEEDSDDDGDETGN
;
A
#
# COMPACT_ATOMS: atom_id res chain seq x y z
N MET A 1 -43.41 14.29 -18.63
CA MET A 1 -43.42 13.03 -17.87
C MET A 1 -43.25 11.88 -18.84
N SER A 2 -42.10 11.21 -18.87
CA SER A 2 -41.98 9.84 -19.39
C SER A 2 -40.63 9.28 -18.95
N THR A 3 -40.64 8.43 -17.94
CA THR A 3 -39.47 7.75 -17.37
C THR A 3 -39.21 6.47 -18.14
N GLY A 4 -38.17 6.45 -18.97
CA GLY A 4 -37.64 5.22 -19.56
C GLY A 4 -36.76 4.49 -18.55
N GLY A 5 -37.26 3.41 -17.96
CA GLY A 5 -36.49 2.54 -17.07
C GLY A 5 -35.48 1.69 -17.83
N PRO A 6 -34.33 1.34 -17.24
CA PRO A 6 -33.35 0.47 -17.88
C PRO A 6 -33.86 -0.98 -17.91
N LYS A 7 -33.70 -1.63 -19.07
CA LYS A 7 -33.93 -3.06 -19.25
C LYS A 7 -32.68 -3.79 -18.77
N ASP A 8 -32.82 -4.61 -17.73
CA ASP A 8 -31.76 -5.50 -17.25
C ASP A 8 -31.39 -6.47 -18.37
N GLY A 9 -30.20 -6.27 -18.93
CA GLY A 9 -29.58 -7.19 -19.87
C GLY A 9 -29.12 -8.43 -19.13
N GLU A 10 -29.85 -9.52 -19.33
CA GLU A 10 -29.58 -10.89 -18.91
C GLU A 10 -28.12 -11.28 -19.19
N LEU A 11 -27.31 -11.41 -18.11
CA LEU A 11 -25.94 -11.91 -18.17
C LEU A 11 -25.95 -13.40 -18.48
N GLN A 12 -25.83 -13.74 -19.75
CA GLN A 12 -25.70 -15.12 -20.21
C GLN A 12 -24.29 -15.64 -19.90
N VAL A 13 -24.13 -16.39 -18.80
CA VAL A 13 -22.90 -17.10 -18.46
C VAL A 13 -22.83 -18.37 -19.31
N VAL A 14 -22.07 -18.34 -20.40
CA VAL A 14 -21.74 -19.54 -21.17
C VAL A 14 -20.58 -20.25 -20.48
N ALA A 15 -20.84 -21.45 -19.95
CA ALA A 15 -19.82 -22.33 -19.40
C ALA A 15 -18.85 -22.78 -20.51
N ALA A 16 -17.56 -22.57 -20.31
CA ALA A 16 -16.52 -23.06 -21.21
C ALA A 16 -16.47 -24.60 -21.19
N PRO A 17 -16.25 -25.29 -22.32
CA PRO A 17 -16.18 -26.75 -22.36
C PRO A 17 -14.94 -27.24 -21.61
N GLU A 18 -15.16 -28.20 -20.71
CA GLU A 18 -14.10 -28.82 -19.91
C GLU A 18 -13.11 -29.59 -20.81
N LYS A 19 -11.83 -29.25 -20.69
CA LYS A 19 -10.75 -30.00 -21.34
C LYS A 19 -10.56 -31.32 -20.60
N THR A 20 -10.85 -32.44 -21.28
CA THR A 20 -10.56 -33.79 -20.79
C THR A 20 -9.05 -33.98 -20.64
N LYS A 21 -8.60 -34.26 -19.41
CA LYS A 21 -7.21 -34.64 -19.14
C LYS A 21 -7.02 -36.12 -19.54
N PRO A 22 -5.92 -36.50 -20.21
CA PRO A 22 -5.63 -37.92 -20.45
C PRO A 22 -5.36 -38.63 -19.12
N ALA A 23 -6.03 -39.76 -18.90
CA ALA A 23 -5.93 -40.56 -17.69
C ALA A 23 -4.52 -41.16 -17.53
N LEU A 24 -3.85 -40.84 -16.43
CA LEU A 24 -2.64 -41.54 -16.00
C LEU A 24 -3.04 -42.92 -15.42
N PRO A 25 -2.21 -43.97 -15.60
CA PRO A 25 -2.53 -45.31 -15.12
C PRO A 25 -2.61 -45.37 -13.58
N PRO A 26 -3.40 -46.29 -13.01
CA PRO A 26 -3.54 -46.39 -11.56
C PRO A 26 -2.23 -46.84 -10.91
N LEU A 27 -1.77 -46.08 -9.93
CA LEU A 27 -0.66 -46.48 -9.05
C LEU A 27 -1.07 -47.72 -8.22
N PRO A 28 -0.14 -48.67 -7.97
CA PRO A 28 -0.45 -49.89 -7.24
C PRO A 28 -0.87 -49.57 -5.80
N LEU A 29 -1.95 -50.21 -5.34
CA LEU A 29 -2.34 -50.24 -3.93
C LEU A 29 -1.23 -50.89 -3.09
N ALA A 30 -0.38 -50.07 -2.49
CA ALA A 30 0.55 -50.54 -1.47
C ALA A 30 -0.08 -50.36 -0.07
N ALA A 31 -0.39 -51.51 0.53
CA ALA A 31 -0.69 -51.84 1.92
C ALA A 31 -0.82 -50.70 2.96
N ARG A 32 -1.95 -50.75 3.69
CA ARG A 32 -2.16 -50.10 4.99
C ARG A 32 -1.12 -50.57 6.02
N THR A 33 -0.22 -49.69 6.43
CA THR A 33 0.45 -49.72 7.74
C THR A 33 0.59 -48.28 8.23
N GLY A 34 0.10 -48.01 9.44
CA GLY A 34 -0.39 -46.69 9.86
C GLY A 34 0.64 -45.59 10.14
N SER A 35 0.17 -44.35 9.97
CA SER A 35 0.52 -43.16 10.75
C SER A 35 -0.44 -42.04 10.36
N THR A 36 -1.25 -41.54 11.30
CA THR A 36 -2.09 -40.35 11.12
C THR A 36 -1.26 -39.10 11.45
N ALA A 37 -0.26 -38.80 10.62
CA ALA A 37 0.54 -37.57 10.74
C ALA A 37 0.12 -36.61 9.62
N LEU A 38 -0.71 -35.62 9.95
CA LEU A 38 -0.87 -34.42 9.14
C LEU A 38 0.48 -33.69 9.12
N VAL A 39 1.27 -33.92 8.07
CA VAL A 39 2.45 -33.10 7.80
C VAL A 39 1.92 -31.80 7.21
N GLU A 40 1.86 -30.74 8.02
CA GLU A 40 1.69 -29.39 7.53
C GLU A 40 2.85 -29.10 6.57
N TYR A 41 2.56 -29.04 5.26
CA TYR A 41 3.51 -28.57 4.27
C TYR A 41 3.65 -27.07 4.43
N THR A 42 4.60 -26.64 5.26
CA THR A 42 5.08 -25.27 5.26
C THR A 42 5.84 -25.06 3.97
N ALA A 43 5.28 -24.29 3.03
CA ALA A 43 5.95 -23.96 1.78
C ALA A 43 7.36 -23.38 2.08
N PRO A 44 8.41 -23.84 1.37
CA PRO A 44 9.76 -23.36 1.63
C PRO A 44 9.83 -21.85 1.42
N VAL A 45 10.41 -21.15 2.38
CA VAL A 45 10.62 -19.69 2.33
C VAL A 45 11.76 -19.43 1.35
N LEU A 46 11.42 -19.21 0.07
CA LEU A 46 12.35 -18.93 -1.03
C LEU A 46 13.02 -17.53 -0.96
N LYS A 47 13.09 -16.88 0.20
CA LYS A 47 13.54 -15.48 0.30
C LYS A 47 15.07 -15.35 0.35
N GLU A 48 15.74 -16.24 1.07
CA GLU A 48 17.21 -16.20 1.19
C GLU A 48 17.90 -16.56 -0.13
N GLU A 49 17.36 -17.54 -0.86
CA GLU A 49 17.86 -17.93 -2.18
C GLU A 49 17.55 -16.87 -3.26
N GLU A 50 16.42 -16.16 -3.17
CA GLU A 50 16.09 -15.04 -4.05
C GLU A 50 17.07 -13.86 -3.87
N GLU A 51 17.40 -13.51 -2.62
CA GLU A 51 18.37 -12.46 -2.31
C GLU A 51 19.78 -12.81 -2.84
N ASP A 52 20.21 -14.06 -2.71
CA ASP A 52 21.48 -14.55 -3.26
C ASP A 52 21.53 -14.47 -4.79
N LEU A 53 20.42 -14.79 -5.47
CA LEU A 53 20.31 -14.67 -6.91
C LEU A 53 20.37 -13.21 -7.35
N GLU A 54 19.71 -12.29 -6.64
CA GLU A 54 19.79 -10.85 -6.93
C GLU A 54 21.21 -10.32 -6.76
N VAL A 55 21.88 -10.67 -5.67
CA VAL A 55 23.27 -10.25 -5.42
C VAL A 55 24.21 -10.78 -6.50
N LYS A 56 24.04 -12.04 -6.91
CA LYS A 56 24.81 -12.64 -7.99
C LYS A 56 24.53 -11.99 -9.34
N LEU A 57 23.27 -11.66 -9.64
CA LEU A 57 22.89 -10.97 -10.88
C LEU A 57 23.46 -9.55 -10.91
N ARG A 58 23.41 -8.79 -9.80
CA ARG A 58 24.08 -7.48 -9.69
C ARG A 58 25.58 -7.60 -9.92
N ARG A 59 26.22 -8.57 -9.25
CA ARG A 59 27.66 -8.85 -9.42
C ARG A 59 28.00 -9.18 -10.87
N ILE A 60 27.16 -9.93 -11.57
CA ILE A 60 27.36 -10.26 -13.00
C ILE A 60 27.20 -8.99 -13.86
N LEU A 61 26.13 -8.22 -13.66
CA LEU A 61 25.89 -6.99 -14.43
C LEU A 61 27.00 -5.95 -14.25
N GLU A 62 27.57 -5.85 -13.05
CA GLU A 62 28.63 -4.89 -12.72
C GLU A 62 30.01 -5.35 -13.16
N ASN A 63 30.34 -6.63 -12.98
CA ASN A 63 31.72 -7.13 -13.15
C ASN A 63 31.95 -7.87 -14.47
N VAL A 64 30.89 -8.30 -15.17
CA VAL A 64 31.03 -8.98 -16.47
C VAL A 64 30.81 -7.96 -17.58
N PRO A 65 31.83 -7.70 -18.43
CA PRO A 65 31.69 -6.78 -19.55
C PRO A 65 30.59 -7.27 -20.51
N VAL A 66 29.58 -6.43 -20.74
CA VAL A 66 28.53 -6.71 -21.72
C VAL A 66 29.12 -6.54 -23.12
N ARG A 67 29.37 -7.66 -23.81
CA ARG A 67 29.83 -7.65 -25.20
C ARG A 67 28.64 -7.73 -26.14
N VAL A 68 28.48 -6.71 -26.98
CA VAL A 68 27.51 -6.74 -28.09
C VAL A 68 28.22 -7.29 -29.32
N SER A 69 27.75 -8.41 -29.86
CA SER A 69 28.35 -9.06 -31.04
C SER A 69 27.85 -8.48 -32.38
N ASN A 70 26.82 -7.63 -32.35
CA ASN A 70 26.03 -7.26 -33.52
C ASN A 70 26.31 -5.82 -33.99
N THR A 71 27.47 -5.25 -33.62
CA THR A 71 27.82 -3.86 -33.89
C THR A 71 28.70 -3.75 -35.13
N SER A 72 28.19 -3.07 -36.15
CA SER A 72 28.98 -2.62 -37.31
C SER A 72 29.97 -1.53 -36.91
N GLY A 73 31.03 -1.34 -37.71
CA GLY A 73 32.05 -0.31 -37.45
C GLY A 73 31.47 1.12 -37.40
N SER A 74 32.12 2.02 -36.65
CA SER A 74 31.61 3.38 -36.40
C SER A 74 31.45 4.26 -37.65
N SER A 75 32.18 3.96 -38.72
CA SER A 75 32.09 4.65 -40.02
C SER A 75 31.33 3.84 -41.07
N ALA A 76 30.76 2.69 -40.69
CA ALA A 76 29.94 1.90 -41.60
C ALA A 76 28.62 2.62 -41.88
N GLY A 77 28.12 2.53 -43.12
CA GLY A 77 26.82 3.09 -43.50
C GLY A 77 25.65 2.34 -42.86
N SER A 78 24.44 2.87 -43.02
CA SER A 78 23.22 2.24 -42.53
C SER A 78 22.93 0.94 -43.28
N GLY A 79 22.85 -0.17 -42.55
CA GLY A 79 22.40 -1.46 -43.05
C GLY A 79 20.88 -1.56 -43.14
N SER A 80 20.37 -2.57 -43.85
CA SER A 80 18.93 -2.82 -43.99
C SER A 80 18.24 -3.22 -42.68
N GLY A 81 19.00 -3.75 -41.71
CA GLY A 81 18.51 -4.15 -40.39
C GLY A 81 18.51 -3.03 -39.33
N ASP A 82 19.21 -1.93 -39.57
CA ASP A 82 19.46 -0.89 -38.56
C ASP A 82 18.16 -0.17 -38.17
N PHE A 83 17.25 0.01 -39.13
CA PHE A 83 15.93 0.56 -38.88
C PHE A 83 15.15 -0.26 -37.85
N HIS A 84 15.15 -1.59 -37.97
CA HIS A 84 14.44 -2.45 -37.04
C HIS A 84 15.12 -2.48 -35.67
N GLN A 85 16.45 -2.46 -35.62
CA GLN A 85 17.18 -2.35 -34.35
C GLN A 85 16.83 -1.07 -33.60
N TYR A 86 16.86 0.08 -34.30
CA TYR A 86 16.44 1.36 -33.73
C TYR A 86 14.99 1.32 -33.23
N ARG A 87 14.06 0.78 -34.03
CA ARG A 87 12.66 0.67 -33.64
C ARG A 87 12.47 -0.13 -32.35
N GLN A 88 13.16 -1.26 -32.20
CA GLN A 88 13.07 -2.09 -31.00
C GLN A 88 13.73 -1.42 -29.79
N MET A 89 14.91 -0.82 -29.98
CA MET A 89 15.60 -0.07 -28.93
C MET A 89 14.75 1.11 -28.43
N ARG A 90 14.17 1.89 -29.34
CA ARG A 90 13.29 3.01 -29.00
C ARG A 90 12.07 2.57 -28.21
N ARG A 91 11.42 1.47 -28.60
CA ARG A 91 10.29 0.91 -27.84
C ARG A 91 10.72 0.49 -26.43
N ARG A 92 11.82 -0.26 -26.31
CA ARG A 92 12.37 -0.65 -25.01
C ARG A 92 12.67 0.55 -24.12
N GLU A 93 13.21 1.62 -24.70
CA GLU A 93 13.54 2.83 -23.95
C GLU A 93 12.29 3.62 -23.55
N GLN A 94 11.29 3.74 -24.43
CA GLN A 94 10.01 4.34 -24.10
C GLN A 94 9.30 3.58 -22.98
N ASP A 95 9.28 2.25 -23.05
CA ASP A 95 8.70 1.39 -22.02
C ASP A 95 9.45 1.55 -20.69
N ARG A 96 10.78 1.67 -20.73
CA ARG A 96 11.62 1.91 -19.55
C ARG A 96 11.27 3.24 -18.88
N LEU A 97 11.20 4.32 -19.65
CA LEU A 97 10.85 5.65 -19.14
C LEU A 97 9.42 5.67 -18.57
N ALA A 98 8.45 5.10 -19.30
CA ALA A 98 7.07 5.02 -18.85
C ALA A 98 6.91 4.26 -17.53
N ARG A 99 7.66 3.17 -17.32
CA ARG A 99 7.67 2.44 -16.03
C ARG A 99 8.26 3.27 -14.90
N MET A 100 9.36 3.96 -15.14
CA MET A 100 9.98 4.84 -14.14
C MET A 100 9.04 5.98 -13.74
N ASP A 101 8.38 6.61 -14.71
CA ASP A 101 7.44 7.69 -14.47
C ASP A 101 6.21 7.21 -13.68
N ALA A 102 5.65 6.05 -14.04
CA ALA A 102 4.54 5.44 -13.31
C ALA A 102 4.93 5.08 -11.86
N ASP A 103 6.12 4.56 -11.63
CA ASP A 103 6.63 4.25 -10.29
C ASP A 103 6.81 5.52 -9.46
N TYR A 104 7.34 6.57 -10.07
CA TYR A 104 7.52 7.87 -9.43
C TYR A 104 6.18 8.50 -9.04
N GLN A 105 5.21 8.51 -9.96
CA GLN A 105 3.87 9.02 -9.68
C GLN A 105 3.19 8.25 -8.55
N ARG A 106 3.24 6.91 -8.58
CA ARG A 106 2.70 6.08 -7.48
C ARG A 106 3.34 6.40 -6.13
N ARG A 107 4.67 6.54 -6.08
CA ARG A 107 5.38 6.91 -4.83
C ARG A 107 4.98 8.29 -4.35
N LYS A 108 4.85 9.26 -5.25
CA LYS A 108 4.43 10.62 -4.93
C LYS A 108 3.00 10.65 -4.38
N GLU A 109 2.06 9.97 -5.04
CA GLU A 109 0.67 9.89 -4.59
C GLU A 109 0.53 9.22 -3.22
N LEU A 110 1.28 8.13 -2.98
CA LEU A 110 1.31 7.47 -1.68
C LEU A 110 1.90 8.38 -0.58
N ALA A 111 2.98 9.11 -0.89
CA ALA A 111 3.57 10.08 0.04
C ALA A 111 2.59 11.21 0.37
N GLU A 112 1.92 11.78 -0.64
CA GLU A 112 0.91 12.82 -0.41
C GLU A 112 -0.30 12.30 0.38
N PHE A 113 -0.76 11.09 0.08
CA PHE A 113 -1.88 10.47 0.79
C PHE A 113 -1.55 10.20 2.27
N THR A 114 -0.35 9.68 2.54
CA THR A 114 0.12 9.41 3.91
C THR A 114 0.27 10.71 4.69
N MET A 115 0.89 11.74 4.11
CA MET A 115 0.98 13.07 4.72
C MET A 115 -0.41 13.66 5.05
N ARG A 116 -1.34 13.68 4.09
CA ARG A 116 -2.73 14.16 4.32
C ARG A 116 -3.49 13.32 5.35
N ARG A 117 -3.19 12.03 5.48
CA ARG A 117 -3.79 11.17 6.50
C ARG A 117 -3.22 11.49 7.88
N GLU A 118 -1.91 11.63 7.99
CA GLU A 118 -1.22 11.98 9.23
C GLU A 118 -1.63 13.35 9.73
N GLU A 119 -1.77 14.35 8.86
CA GLU A 119 -2.25 15.69 9.22
C GLU A 119 -3.67 15.65 9.83
N ARG A 120 -4.59 14.90 9.22
CA ARG A 120 -5.95 14.72 9.76
C ARG A 120 -5.95 13.98 11.09
N MET A 121 -5.11 12.95 11.24
CA MET A 121 -4.97 12.23 12.49
C MET A 121 -4.39 13.13 13.59
N LYS A 122 -3.33 13.89 13.29
CA LYS A 122 -2.71 14.86 14.22
C LYS A 122 -3.70 15.94 14.64
N ALA A 123 -4.47 16.51 13.72
CA ALA A 123 -5.49 17.50 14.04
C ALA A 123 -6.57 16.92 14.98
N ALA A 124 -7.03 15.69 14.72
CA ALA A 124 -7.97 15.00 15.60
C ALA A 124 -7.36 14.72 16.99
N GLU A 125 -6.11 14.25 17.03
CA GLU A 125 -5.36 14.01 18.27
C GLU A 125 -5.21 15.30 19.08
N GLU A 126 -4.76 16.40 18.49
CA GLU A 126 -4.63 17.71 19.16
C GLU A 126 -5.97 18.20 19.75
N GLN A 127 -7.07 18.05 19.02
CA GLN A 127 -8.40 18.41 19.53
C GLN A 127 -8.81 17.51 20.71
N THR A 128 -8.55 16.20 20.62
CA THR A 128 -8.84 15.26 21.72
C THR A 128 -7.95 15.51 22.93
N GLU A 129 -6.68 15.87 22.74
CA GLU A 129 -5.73 16.20 23.80
C GLU A 129 -6.13 17.49 24.51
N LYS A 130 -6.47 18.56 23.78
CA LYS A 130 -7.00 19.80 24.36
C LYS A 130 -8.23 19.51 25.23
N LYS A 131 -9.20 18.76 24.71
CA LYS A 131 -10.41 18.36 25.47
C LYS A 131 -10.06 17.48 26.68
N ARG A 132 -9.11 16.55 26.54
CA ARG A 132 -8.62 15.69 27.64
C ARG A 132 -7.93 16.50 28.73
N LEU A 133 -7.08 17.46 28.37
CA LEU A 133 -6.40 18.38 29.29
C LEU A 133 -7.40 19.25 30.06
N LYS A 134 -8.39 19.84 29.37
CA LYS A 134 -9.50 20.59 30.01
C LYS A 134 -10.22 19.70 31.05
N ARG A 135 -10.57 18.46 30.69
CA ARG A 135 -11.22 17.49 31.61
C ARG A 135 -10.31 17.11 32.79
N GLN A 136 -9.01 16.90 32.56
CA GLN A 136 -8.06 16.58 33.62
C GLN A 136 -7.89 17.73 34.63
N ARG A 137 -7.75 18.98 34.15
CA ARG A 137 -7.71 20.17 35.00
C ARG A 137 -8.98 20.32 35.85
N LYS A 138 -10.17 20.11 35.25
CA LYS A 138 -11.44 20.12 35.98
C LYS A 138 -11.51 19.00 37.04
N LYS A 139 -10.99 17.81 36.74
CA LYS A 139 -10.92 16.68 37.69
C LYS A 139 -9.95 16.97 38.85
N GLN A 140 -8.80 17.59 38.58
CA GLN A 140 -7.83 17.99 39.61
C GLN A 140 -8.43 19.06 40.54
N ARG A 141 -9.00 20.15 39.99
CA ARG A 141 -9.70 21.19 40.78
C ARG A 141 -10.80 20.62 41.68
N LYS A 142 -11.60 19.67 41.17
CA LYS A 142 -12.64 18.98 41.98
C LYS A 142 -12.05 18.12 43.10
N LYS A 143 -10.95 17.41 42.85
CA LYS A 143 -10.25 16.63 43.88
C LYS A 143 -9.66 17.54 44.96
N GLU A 144 -9.03 18.64 44.58
CA GLU A 144 -8.47 19.63 45.51
C GLU A 144 -9.56 20.25 46.40
N LYS A 145 -10.71 20.66 45.82
CA LYS A 145 -11.87 21.13 46.60
C LYS A 145 -12.38 20.08 47.59
N LYS A 146 -12.40 18.80 47.22
CA LYS A 146 -12.82 17.70 48.11
C LYS A 146 -11.79 17.40 49.21
N MET A 147 -10.50 17.63 48.96
CA MET A 147 -9.43 17.42 49.94
C MET A 147 -9.20 18.63 50.88
N LYS A 148 -9.67 19.83 50.52
CA LYS A 148 -9.62 21.04 51.35
C LYS A 148 -11.00 21.49 51.89
N PRO A 149 -11.80 20.66 52.58
CA PRO A 149 -13.11 21.09 53.06
C PRO A 149 -13.10 22.06 54.26
N ASN A 150 -11.92 22.47 54.79
CA ASN A 150 -11.80 23.19 56.07
C ASN A 150 -10.99 24.51 56.04
N ALA A 151 -10.90 25.21 54.89
CA ALA A 151 -10.42 26.59 54.87
C ALA A 151 -11.57 27.50 54.43
N GLY A 152 -12.17 28.20 55.39
CA GLY A 152 -13.45 28.90 55.23
C GLY A 152 -13.41 30.13 54.31
N GLY A 153 -14.60 30.42 53.75
CA GLY A 153 -15.11 31.77 53.52
C GLY A 153 -14.55 32.56 52.34
N GLU A 154 -15.38 32.70 51.30
CA GLU A 154 -15.48 33.89 50.42
C GLU A 154 -14.21 34.44 49.76
N GLU A 155 -13.66 33.75 48.74
CA GLU A 155 -13.09 34.40 47.55
C GLU A 155 -12.83 33.37 46.43
N CYS A 156 -13.87 32.87 45.75
CA CYS A 156 -13.67 32.11 44.51
C CYS A 156 -14.95 32.08 43.67
N ARG A 157 -15.67 33.20 43.61
CA ARG A 157 -16.90 33.36 42.80
C ARG A 157 -16.74 34.38 41.66
N ARG A 158 -15.55 34.93 41.45
CA ARG A 158 -15.30 36.00 40.46
C ARG A 158 -14.46 35.61 39.25
N GLU A 159 -14.03 34.36 39.14
CA GLU A 159 -13.30 33.88 37.95
C GLU A 159 -14.12 32.87 37.12
N ASP A 160 -15.40 32.65 37.49
CA ASP A 160 -16.29 31.69 36.81
C ASP A 160 -17.00 32.29 35.56
N GLU A 161 -16.61 33.48 35.08
CA GLU A 161 -17.25 34.16 33.92
C GLU A 161 -16.32 34.51 32.74
N GLU A 162 -15.07 34.03 32.72
CA GLU A 162 -14.18 34.17 31.54
C GLU A 162 -13.63 32.81 31.07
N ASP A 163 -14.53 31.88 30.72
CA ASP A 163 -14.25 30.85 29.70
C ASP A 163 -15.46 30.87 28.77
N SER A 164 -15.62 32.01 28.09
CA SER A 164 -16.59 32.19 27.01
C SER A 164 -16.35 31.08 26.00
N ASP A 165 -17.34 30.20 25.87
CA ASP A 165 -17.48 29.24 24.79
C ASP A 165 -17.52 29.98 23.44
N ASP A 166 -16.35 30.34 22.90
CA ASP A 166 -16.15 30.63 21.48
C ASP A 166 -15.85 29.29 20.78
N ASP A 167 -16.86 28.42 20.77
CA ASP A 167 -16.91 27.22 19.90
C ASP A 167 -17.65 27.65 18.61
N GLY A 168 -17.06 28.62 17.89
CA GLY A 168 -17.41 28.96 16.53
C GLY A 168 -16.87 27.90 15.57
N ASP A 169 -17.50 26.73 15.54
CA ASP A 169 -17.29 25.72 14.51
C ASP A 169 -17.95 26.19 13.19
N GLU A 170 -17.32 27.17 12.53
CA GLU A 170 -17.65 27.57 11.16
C GLU A 170 -16.93 26.63 10.20
N THR A 171 -17.44 25.39 10.05
CA THR A 171 -17.12 24.57 8.87
C THR A 171 -17.96 25.06 7.70
N GLY A 172 -17.51 26.17 7.11
CA GLY A 172 -17.97 26.67 5.82
C GLY A 172 -17.13 26.08 4.69
N ASN A 173 -17.82 25.33 3.82
CA ASN A 173 -17.42 24.82 2.49
C ASN A 173 -16.58 23.53 2.42
#